data_AF-A0A150TVY5-F1
#
_entry.id   AF-A0A150TVY5-F1
#
_cell.length_a   1.000
_cell.length_b   1.000
_cell.length_c   1.000
_cell.angle_alpha   90.00
_cell.angle_beta   90.00
_cell.angle_gamma   90.00
#
_symmetry.space_group_name_H-M   'P 1'
#
loop_
_entity.id
_entity.type
_entity.pdbx_description
1 polymer ?
#
loop_
_entity_poly.entity_id
_entity_poly.type
_entity_poly.pdbx_seq_one_letter_code
_entity_poly.pdbx_strand_id
1 'polypeptide(L)'
;MKTDAELEGLYRLLGNKRVAYGALVRAHAEQTVERMAGHRTVRAVHDTTEFEFDGEVERKGLGPLRGRSEARGFFAHATLAVAEDAVNLPLGLIGLECWARTSSPRSGQRKKKLNGGDYARIDDKESTRWARQVEEVERTVEGRCSLVHVMDREADAYPLLSAMSQQGRRFVVRVARDRLVWELDDQDEPLEDIGLMPLSEALGELPIKLEREVALSKRRASSAPRQGRAHPDRHARPATLGISATRLALRRPPYLSEEMPHELGVNIVVVRELDAPAGQEPVAWVLATNEPIQTKEQIAAVVDHYRARWLIEEFFKALKTGCSFETRQLESFESLTNALALFVPIAWQMLQLRALSRLRPNAPADEVLNPAQRALLRQFQPKKMPTEGATVRDALYAVAGLGGHLKQNGAPGWQTLARGMQTLLTLEAGWNAAAEISRQTMGKM
;
A
#
# COMPACT_ATOMS: atom_id res chain seq x y z
N MET A 1 -12.98 -2.89 26.68
CA MET A 1 -14.41 -2.71 26.94
C MET A 1 -14.62 -2.63 28.43
N LYS A 2 -15.48 -1.73 28.89
CA LYS A 2 -15.69 -1.44 30.31
C LYS A 2 -16.80 -2.30 30.91
N THR A 3 -17.72 -2.81 30.09
CA THR A 3 -18.84 -3.66 30.53
C THR A 3 -19.08 -4.85 29.60
N ASP A 4 -19.73 -5.90 30.11
CA ASP A 4 -20.19 -7.04 29.30
C ASP A 4 -21.16 -6.59 28.21
N ALA A 5 -22.00 -5.59 28.49
CA ALA A 5 -22.93 -5.02 27.51
C ALA A 5 -22.21 -4.34 26.34
N GLU A 6 -21.11 -3.61 26.60
CA GLU A 6 -20.28 -3.02 25.54
C GLU A 6 -19.53 -4.09 24.73
N LEU A 7 -19.01 -5.13 25.41
CA LEU A 7 -18.33 -6.24 24.74
C LEU A 7 -19.27 -7.02 23.84
N GLU A 8 -20.42 -7.39 24.37
CA GLU A 8 -21.51 -8.02 23.64
C GLU A 8 -21.99 -7.12 22.49
N GLY A 9 -22.09 -5.81 22.73
CA GLY A 9 -22.41 -4.80 21.72
C GLY A 9 -21.41 -4.80 20.55
N LEU A 10 -20.11 -4.88 20.83
CA LEU A 10 -19.08 -4.99 19.79
C LEU A 10 -19.21 -6.29 19.00
N TYR A 11 -19.35 -7.45 19.66
CA TYR A 11 -19.50 -8.72 18.95
C TYR A 11 -20.77 -8.73 18.10
N ARG A 12 -21.88 -8.20 18.63
CA ARG A 12 -23.12 -8.00 17.87
C ARG A 12 -22.90 -7.09 16.67
N LEU A 13 -22.18 -5.98 16.83
CA LEU A 13 -21.86 -5.06 15.73
C LEU A 13 -21.06 -5.76 14.63
N LEU A 14 -19.98 -6.46 15.01
CA LEU A 14 -19.10 -7.14 14.06
C LEU A 14 -19.81 -8.29 13.35
N GLY A 15 -20.67 -9.04 14.03
CA GLY A 15 -21.48 -10.12 13.46
C GLY A 15 -22.80 -9.68 12.81
N ASN A 16 -23.13 -8.38 12.81
CA ASN A 16 -24.41 -7.90 12.31
C ASN A 16 -24.45 -7.97 10.77
N LYS A 17 -25.35 -8.77 10.21
CA LYS A 17 -25.55 -8.90 8.75
C LYS A 17 -25.99 -7.59 8.06
N ARG A 18 -26.49 -6.61 8.82
CA ARG A 18 -26.84 -5.27 8.31
C ARG A 18 -25.64 -4.32 8.24
N VAL A 19 -24.51 -4.70 8.81
CA VAL A 19 -23.26 -3.94 8.78
C VAL A 19 -22.32 -4.61 7.80
N ALA A 20 -22.00 -3.90 6.73
CA ALA A 20 -21.01 -4.31 5.75
C ALA A 20 -19.74 -3.48 5.92
N TYR A 21 -18.57 -4.13 5.86
CA TYR A 21 -17.28 -3.47 6.00
C TYR A 21 -17.11 -2.32 5.00
N GLY A 22 -17.71 -2.42 3.81
CA GLY A 22 -17.68 -1.36 2.81
C GLY A 22 -18.25 -0.03 3.30
N ALA A 23 -19.31 -0.04 4.13
CA ALA A 23 -19.85 1.17 4.74
C ALA A 23 -18.89 1.77 5.77
N LEU A 24 -18.24 0.93 6.56
CA LEU A 24 -17.25 1.35 7.57
C LEU A 24 -15.99 1.93 6.91
N VAL A 25 -15.50 1.30 5.85
CA VAL A 25 -14.36 1.79 5.07
C VAL A 25 -14.70 3.10 4.36
N ARG A 26 -15.91 3.22 3.81
CA ARG A 26 -16.36 4.44 3.12
C ARG A 26 -16.24 5.67 4.01
N ALA A 27 -16.65 5.58 5.27
CA ALA A 27 -16.51 6.70 6.22
C ALA A 27 -15.04 7.15 6.39
N HIS A 28 -14.10 6.20 6.41
CA HIS A 28 -12.67 6.54 6.42
C HIS A 28 -12.20 7.11 5.08
N ALA A 29 -12.70 6.59 3.96
CA ALA A 29 -12.36 7.04 2.62
C ALA A 29 -12.82 8.49 2.35
N GLU A 30 -14.03 8.86 2.77
CA GLU A 30 -14.55 10.23 2.69
C GLU A 30 -13.64 11.20 3.44
N GLN A 31 -13.26 10.85 4.66
CA GLN A 31 -12.30 11.62 5.47
C GLN A 31 -10.91 11.68 4.82
N THR A 32 -10.49 10.63 4.11
CA THR A 32 -9.25 10.65 3.33
C THR A 32 -9.36 11.62 2.16
N VAL A 33 -10.49 11.65 1.47
CA VAL A 33 -10.69 12.59 0.35
C VAL A 33 -10.71 14.05 0.83
N GLU A 34 -11.26 14.33 2.02
CA GLU A 34 -11.12 15.64 2.66
C GLU A 34 -9.64 16.02 2.89
N ARG A 35 -8.83 15.08 3.39
CA ARG A 35 -7.38 15.29 3.55
C ARG A 35 -6.64 15.48 2.22
N MET A 36 -7.17 14.94 1.12
CA MET A 36 -6.61 15.11 -0.22
C MET A 36 -6.84 16.51 -0.80
N ALA A 37 -7.82 17.28 -0.30
CA ALA A 37 -8.21 18.58 -0.87
C ALA A 37 -7.07 19.61 -0.92
N GLY A 38 -6.05 19.48 -0.05
CA GLY A 38 -4.85 20.32 -0.07
C GLY A 38 -3.80 19.96 -1.12
N HIS A 39 -4.04 18.93 -1.94
CA HIS A 39 -3.08 18.39 -2.89
C HIS A 39 -3.61 18.43 -4.32
N ARG A 40 -2.80 18.95 -5.26
CA ARG A 40 -3.13 18.94 -6.69
C ARG A 40 -3.14 17.53 -7.28
N THR A 41 -2.21 16.69 -6.84
CA THR A 41 -2.05 15.31 -7.29
C THR A 41 -1.76 14.41 -6.10
N VAL A 42 -2.40 13.25 -6.10
CA VAL A 42 -2.27 12.22 -5.07
C VAL A 42 -1.93 10.90 -5.74
N ARG A 43 -0.98 10.17 -5.16
CA ARG A 43 -0.62 8.82 -5.60
C ARG A 43 -1.62 7.85 -4.99
N ALA A 44 -2.38 7.15 -5.82
CA ALA A 44 -3.23 6.05 -5.42
C ALA A 44 -2.41 4.77 -5.50
N VAL A 45 -1.82 4.34 -4.38
CA VAL A 45 -0.96 3.14 -4.33
C VAL A 45 -1.83 1.90 -4.12
N HIS A 46 -1.76 0.94 -5.03
CA HIS A 46 -2.56 -0.29 -4.99
C HIS A 46 -1.70 -1.50 -4.69
N ASP A 47 -2.17 -2.40 -3.84
CA ASP A 47 -1.53 -3.69 -3.57
C ASP A 47 -2.49 -4.68 -2.90
N THR A 48 -2.14 -5.96 -2.88
CA THR A 48 -2.92 -7.02 -2.25
C THR A 48 -2.15 -7.67 -1.12
N THR A 49 -2.80 -7.85 0.02
CA THR A 49 -2.30 -8.71 1.10
C THR A 49 -3.25 -9.87 1.36
N GLU A 50 -2.69 -10.98 1.82
CA GLU A 50 -3.44 -12.09 2.41
C GLU A 50 -3.57 -11.86 3.92
N PHE A 51 -4.63 -12.35 4.55
CA PHE A 51 -4.73 -12.45 6.01
C PHE A 51 -4.93 -13.90 6.38
N GLU A 52 -3.97 -14.48 7.10
CA GLU A 52 -3.94 -15.87 7.54
C GLU A 52 -4.52 -15.98 8.95
N PHE A 53 -5.45 -16.92 9.13
CA PHE A 53 -6.07 -17.20 10.43
C PHE A 53 -5.94 -18.69 10.71
N ASP A 54 -4.99 -19.01 11.58
CA ASP A 54 -4.80 -20.36 12.08
C ASP A 54 -5.79 -20.66 13.22
N GLY A 55 -6.05 -21.95 13.45
CA GLY A 55 -6.89 -22.45 14.54
C GLY A 55 -7.44 -23.85 14.28
N GLU A 56 -7.86 -24.53 15.35
CA GLU A 56 -8.51 -25.85 15.28
C GLU A 56 -9.95 -25.77 14.76
N VAL A 57 -10.57 -24.59 14.85
CA VAL A 57 -11.97 -24.35 14.46
C VAL A 57 -12.03 -23.79 13.04
N GLU A 58 -12.82 -24.45 12.19
CA GLU A 58 -13.12 -23.94 10.86
C GLU A 58 -13.91 -22.63 10.95
N ARG A 59 -13.37 -21.57 10.34
CA ARG A 59 -14.01 -20.25 10.30
C ARG A 59 -14.82 -20.11 9.03
N LYS A 60 -16.08 -19.71 9.18
CA LYS A 60 -17.04 -19.62 8.08
C LYS A 60 -16.59 -18.61 7.02
N GLY A 61 -16.58 -19.04 5.76
CA GLY A 61 -16.33 -18.16 4.62
C GLY A 61 -14.85 -17.80 4.41
N LEU A 62 -13.91 -18.40 5.14
CA LEU A 62 -12.49 -18.28 4.84
C LEU A 62 -12.08 -19.27 3.75
N GLY A 63 -11.20 -18.81 2.88
CA GLY A 63 -10.72 -19.55 1.72
C GLY A 63 -9.26 -19.96 1.84
N PRO A 64 -8.78 -20.83 0.95
CA PRO A 64 -7.38 -21.21 0.88
C PRO A 64 -6.49 -20.05 0.41
N LEU A 65 -5.34 -19.91 1.06
CA LEU A 65 -4.33 -18.89 0.75
C LEU A 65 -3.31 -19.36 -0.29
N ARG A 66 -2.45 -18.46 -0.78
CA ARG A 66 -1.44 -18.85 -1.78
C ARG A 66 -0.43 -19.78 -1.11
N GLY A 67 -0.31 -20.99 -1.68
CA GLY A 67 0.90 -21.78 -1.46
C GLY A 67 0.97 -22.68 -0.23
N ARG A 68 -0.07 -22.68 0.61
CA ARG A 68 -0.20 -23.61 1.73
C ARG A 68 -1.60 -24.16 1.69
N SER A 69 -1.73 -25.46 1.44
CA SER A 69 -3.04 -26.12 1.27
C SER A 69 -3.91 -26.05 2.53
N GLU A 70 -3.30 -25.90 3.70
CA GLU A 70 -3.99 -25.87 5.00
C GLU A 70 -4.28 -24.46 5.49
N ALA A 71 -3.50 -23.46 5.06
CA ALA A 71 -3.72 -22.07 5.48
C ALA A 71 -5.09 -21.58 4.98
N ARG A 72 -5.87 -21.00 5.90
CA ARG A 72 -7.19 -20.43 5.63
C ARG A 72 -7.19 -18.95 5.95
N GLY A 73 -7.90 -18.18 5.14
CA GLY A 73 -7.84 -16.73 5.20
C GLY A 73 -8.65 -16.05 4.12
N PHE A 74 -8.35 -14.78 3.91
CA PHE A 74 -8.92 -13.99 2.84
C PHE A 74 -7.88 -13.00 2.29
N PHE A 75 -8.17 -12.41 1.14
CA PHE A 75 -7.36 -11.40 0.49
C PHE A 75 -8.00 -10.02 0.69
N ALA A 76 -7.16 -9.00 0.81
CA ALA A 76 -7.56 -7.61 0.81
C ALA A 76 -6.73 -6.86 -0.22
N HIS A 77 -7.39 -6.31 -1.22
CA HIS A 77 -6.81 -5.37 -2.16
C HIS A 77 -7.13 -3.96 -1.69
N ALA A 78 -6.09 -3.15 -1.47
CA ALA A 78 -6.23 -1.87 -0.82
C ALA A 78 -5.64 -0.77 -1.70
N THR A 79 -6.21 0.42 -1.61
CA THR A 79 -5.69 1.64 -2.23
C THR A 79 -5.39 2.69 -1.16
N LEU A 80 -4.11 2.98 -1.00
CA LEU A 80 -3.61 4.01 -0.07
C LEU A 80 -3.41 5.32 -0.83
N ALA A 81 -4.05 6.39 -0.38
CA ALA A 81 -3.79 7.74 -0.84
C ALA A 81 -2.49 8.26 -0.22
N VAL A 82 -1.59 8.76 -1.06
CA VAL A 82 -0.28 9.23 -0.65
C VAL A 82 -0.01 10.59 -1.29
N ALA A 83 0.34 11.58 -0.47
CA ALA A 83 0.67 12.92 -0.94
C ALA A 83 1.89 12.91 -1.87
N GLU A 84 1.89 13.83 -2.83
CA GLU A 84 3.04 14.10 -3.68
C GLU A 84 4.07 15.00 -3.00
N ASP A 85 4.60 14.57 -1.85
CA ASP A 85 5.62 15.31 -1.07
C ASP A 85 6.92 14.51 -0.88
N ALA A 86 7.89 15.12 -0.21
CA ALA A 86 9.23 14.55 -0.01
C ALA A 86 9.26 13.29 0.87
N VAL A 87 8.22 13.01 1.67
CA VAL A 87 8.18 11.82 2.54
C VAL A 87 7.11 10.81 2.18
N ASN A 88 6.31 11.08 1.15
CA ASN A 88 5.13 10.30 0.81
C ASN A 88 4.15 10.24 1.98
N LEU A 89 3.64 11.39 2.44
CA LEU A 89 2.68 11.43 3.56
C LEU A 89 1.44 10.56 3.25
N PRO A 90 1.13 9.54 4.07
CA PRO A 90 -0.07 8.72 3.90
C PRO A 90 -1.31 9.51 4.30
N LEU A 91 -2.20 9.78 3.35
CA LEU A 91 -3.44 10.52 3.59
C LEU A 91 -4.55 9.61 4.12
N GLY A 92 -4.48 8.31 3.86
CA GLY A 92 -5.45 7.32 4.35
C GLY A 92 -5.86 6.35 3.26
N LEU A 93 -6.76 5.43 3.59
CA LEU A 93 -7.30 4.49 2.61
C LEU A 93 -8.43 5.16 1.81
N ILE A 94 -8.46 4.94 0.51
CA ILE A 94 -9.53 5.38 -0.41
C ILE A 94 -10.22 4.21 -1.12
N GLY A 95 -9.75 2.98 -0.93
CA GLY A 95 -10.34 1.77 -1.48
C GLY A 95 -9.92 0.52 -0.70
N LEU A 96 -10.86 -0.41 -0.51
CA LEU A 96 -10.60 -1.73 0.07
C LEU A 96 -11.60 -2.76 -0.46
N GLU A 97 -11.11 -3.76 -1.19
CA GLU A 97 -11.88 -4.93 -1.63
C GLU A 97 -11.37 -6.19 -0.92
N CYS A 98 -12.26 -6.88 -0.21
CA CYS A 98 -11.95 -8.14 0.47
C CYS A 98 -12.66 -9.32 -0.21
N TRP A 99 -11.96 -10.44 -0.41
CA TRP A 99 -12.55 -11.68 -0.92
C TRP A 99 -11.87 -12.92 -0.35
N ALA A 100 -12.59 -14.02 -0.28
CA ALA A 100 -12.07 -15.34 0.05
C ALA A 100 -12.25 -16.27 -1.16
N ARG A 101 -11.25 -17.12 -1.43
CA ARG A 101 -11.36 -18.14 -2.48
C ARG A 101 -12.35 -19.23 -2.05
N THR A 102 -13.27 -19.61 -2.92
CA THR A 102 -14.25 -20.68 -2.64
C THR A 102 -13.68 -22.08 -2.83
N SER A 103 -12.57 -22.23 -3.55
CA SER A 103 -11.88 -23.50 -3.74
C SER A 103 -10.37 -23.30 -3.75
N SER A 104 -9.63 -24.31 -3.31
CA SER A 104 -8.18 -24.29 -3.43
C SER A 104 -7.84 -24.60 -4.87
N PRO A 105 -7.20 -23.69 -5.63
CA PRO A 105 -6.49 -24.14 -6.80
C PRO A 105 -5.28 -24.93 -6.28
N ARG A 106 -5.46 -26.23 -6.01
CA ARG A 106 -4.47 -27.33 -5.90
C ARG A 106 -4.59 -28.15 -4.61
N SER A 107 -5.21 -29.32 -4.75
CA SER A 107 -4.67 -30.55 -4.18
C SER A 107 -4.79 -31.67 -5.23
N GLY A 108 -3.65 -32.22 -5.67
CA GLY A 108 -3.60 -33.57 -6.27
C GLY A 108 -3.56 -33.74 -7.79
N GLN A 109 -4.00 -32.80 -8.63
CA GLN A 109 -3.95 -32.99 -10.10
C GLN A 109 -3.01 -32.00 -10.79
N ARG A 110 -2.03 -32.53 -11.54
CA ARG A 110 -1.21 -31.78 -12.52
C ARG A 110 -2.14 -31.21 -13.59
N LYS A 111 -2.78 -30.07 -13.34
CA LYS A 111 -3.55 -29.36 -14.37
C LYS A 111 -2.61 -28.79 -15.44
N LYS A 112 -3.08 -28.87 -16.68
CA LYS A 112 -2.52 -28.21 -17.87
C LYS A 112 -2.20 -26.75 -17.54
N LYS A 113 -0.99 -26.30 -17.86
CA LYS A 113 -0.59 -24.89 -17.73
C LYS A 113 -1.46 -24.08 -18.70
N LEU A 114 -2.40 -23.30 -18.16
CA LEU A 114 -3.27 -22.45 -18.96
C LEU A 114 -2.43 -21.38 -19.68
N ASN A 115 -2.75 -21.12 -20.94
CA ASN A 115 -2.12 -20.06 -21.72
C ASN A 115 -2.90 -18.73 -21.58
N GLY A 116 -2.40 -17.65 -22.19
CA GLY A 116 -3.03 -16.33 -22.10
C GLY A 116 -4.48 -16.30 -22.60
N GLY A 117 -4.79 -17.03 -23.67
CA GLY A 117 -6.15 -17.12 -24.21
C GLY A 117 -7.10 -17.89 -23.30
N ASP A 118 -6.63 -18.94 -22.65
CA ASP A 118 -7.42 -19.65 -21.64
C ASP A 118 -7.79 -18.71 -20.48
N TYR A 119 -6.83 -17.92 -19.99
CA TYR A 119 -7.06 -16.93 -18.93
C TYR A 119 -7.94 -15.74 -19.38
N ALA A 120 -7.89 -15.38 -20.65
CA ALA A 120 -8.71 -14.30 -21.19
C ALA A 120 -10.21 -14.64 -21.13
N ARG A 121 -10.55 -15.91 -21.37
CA ARG A 121 -11.93 -16.45 -21.34
C ARG A 121 -12.51 -16.69 -19.95
N ILE A 122 -11.70 -16.53 -18.89
CA ILE A 122 -12.20 -16.61 -17.52
C ILE A 122 -12.75 -15.23 -17.15
N ASP A 123 -14.06 -15.16 -16.92
CA ASP A 123 -14.74 -13.93 -16.52
C ASP A 123 -14.43 -13.57 -15.06
N ASP A 124 -14.64 -14.51 -14.14
CA ASP A 124 -14.35 -14.34 -12.73
C ASP A 124 -12.89 -14.73 -12.40
N LYS A 125 -11.99 -13.76 -12.50
CA LYS A 125 -10.57 -13.92 -12.19
C LYS A 125 -10.10 -12.84 -11.24
N GLU A 126 -9.27 -13.22 -10.26
CA GLU A 126 -8.73 -12.28 -9.26
C GLU A 126 -7.97 -11.11 -9.87
N SER A 127 -7.47 -11.20 -11.11
CA SER A 127 -6.76 -10.10 -11.77
C SER A 127 -7.66 -8.91 -12.11
N THR A 128 -8.99 -9.07 -12.17
CA THR A 128 -9.90 -7.95 -12.46
C THR A 128 -10.05 -6.99 -11.29
N ARG A 129 -9.64 -7.38 -10.08
CA ARG A 129 -9.66 -6.53 -8.88
C ARG A 129 -8.94 -5.19 -9.09
N TRP A 130 -7.85 -5.16 -9.87
CA TRP A 130 -7.12 -3.92 -10.15
C TRP A 130 -7.99 -2.91 -10.90
N ALA A 131 -8.73 -3.37 -11.91
CA ALA A 131 -9.64 -2.52 -12.69
C ALA A 131 -10.83 -2.07 -11.84
N ARG A 132 -11.47 -2.99 -11.10
CA ARG A 132 -12.56 -2.66 -10.19
C ARG A 132 -12.14 -1.62 -9.14
N GLN A 133 -10.95 -1.77 -8.57
CA GLN A 133 -10.44 -0.87 -7.56
C GLN A 133 -10.09 0.51 -8.13
N VAL A 134 -9.57 0.59 -9.36
CA VAL A 134 -9.39 1.87 -10.07
C VAL A 134 -10.74 2.58 -10.19
N GLU A 135 -11.77 1.90 -10.71
CA GLU A 135 -13.11 2.49 -10.88
C GLU A 135 -13.75 2.91 -9.56
N GLU A 136 -13.65 2.08 -8.52
CA GLU A 136 -14.19 2.39 -7.21
C GLU A 136 -13.51 3.61 -6.57
N VAL A 137 -12.19 3.71 -6.71
CA VAL A 137 -11.41 4.82 -6.16
C VAL A 137 -11.69 6.12 -6.91
N GLU A 138 -11.72 6.10 -8.24
CA GLU A 138 -12.07 7.27 -9.06
C GLU A 138 -13.48 7.78 -8.72
N ARG A 139 -14.44 6.86 -8.55
CA ARG A 139 -15.80 7.20 -8.09
C ARG A 139 -15.82 7.72 -6.65
N THR A 140 -14.93 7.27 -5.78
CA THR A 140 -14.86 7.78 -4.39
C THR A 140 -14.30 9.20 -4.35
N VAL A 141 -13.33 9.49 -5.21
CA VAL A 141 -12.68 10.81 -5.28
C VAL A 141 -13.53 11.82 -6.06
N GLU A 142 -14.31 11.37 -7.04
CA GLU A 142 -15.22 12.21 -7.86
C GLU A 142 -14.50 13.39 -8.50
N GLY A 143 -13.25 13.18 -8.96
CA GLY A 143 -12.45 14.23 -9.59
C GLY A 143 -11.99 15.36 -8.66
N ARG A 144 -12.26 15.29 -7.35
CA ARG A 144 -11.82 16.30 -6.36
C ARG A 144 -10.30 16.45 -6.27
N CYS A 145 -9.55 15.43 -6.69
CA CYS A 145 -8.10 15.44 -6.79
C CYS A 145 -7.68 14.60 -8.00
N SER A 146 -6.56 14.95 -8.65
CA SER A 146 -5.98 14.14 -9.72
C SER A 146 -5.22 12.94 -9.11
N LEU A 147 -5.55 11.74 -9.57
CA LEU A 147 -4.91 10.51 -9.09
C LEU A 147 -3.85 10.01 -10.06
N VAL A 148 -2.71 9.55 -9.54
CA VAL A 148 -1.76 8.70 -10.25
C VAL A 148 -1.80 7.31 -9.63
N HIS A 149 -2.32 6.33 -10.37
CA HIS A 149 -2.42 4.94 -9.94
C HIS A 149 -1.05 4.26 -9.98
N VAL A 150 -0.53 3.84 -8.83
CA VAL A 150 0.79 3.20 -8.71
C VAL A 150 0.62 1.72 -8.40
N MET A 151 1.13 0.86 -9.27
CA MET A 151 0.93 -0.60 -9.17
C MET A 151 2.19 -1.39 -9.49
N ASP A 152 2.32 -2.57 -8.89
CA ASP A 152 3.47 -3.43 -9.06
C ASP A 152 3.39 -4.32 -10.33
N ARG A 153 4.26 -5.33 -10.41
CA ARG A 153 4.34 -6.26 -11.54
C ARG A 153 3.09 -7.11 -11.74
N GLU A 154 2.26 -7.33 -10.71
CA GLU A 154 1.04 -8.13 -10.86
C GLU A 154 -0.04 -7.40 -11.65
N ALA A 155 0.03 -6.06 -11.73
CA ALA A 155 -0.86 -5.22 -12.51
C ALA A 155 -0.44 -5.04 -13.98
N ASP A 156 0.66 -5.64 -14.44
CA ASP A 156 1.12 -5.58 -15.84
C ASP A 156 0.19 -6.39 -16.78
N ALA A 157 -0.99 -5.83 -17.07
CA ALA A 157 -2.04 -6.43 -17.88
C ALA A 157 -2.52 -5.42 -18.94
N TYR A 158 -2.51 -5.83 -20.23
CA TYR A 158 -2.91 -4.95 -21.34
C TYR A 158 -4.34 -4.39 -21.16
N PRO A 159 -5.37 -5.19 -20.79
CA PRO A 159 -6.72 -4.65 -20.57
C PRO A 159 -6.77 -3.54 -19.52
N LEU A 160 -5.99 -3.65 -18.45
CA LEU A 160 -5.94 -2.65 -17.39
C LEU A 160 -5.28 -1.35 -17.87
N LEU A 161 -4.11 -1.45 -18.51
CA LEU A 161 -3.40 -0.28 -19.06
C LEU A 161 -4.23 0.43 -20.14
N SER A 162 -4.88 -0.34 -21.01
CA SER A 162 -5.74 0.18 -22.07
C SER A 162 -6.96 0.90 -21.50
N ALA A 163 -7.68 0.27 -20.56
CA ALA A 163 -8.82 0.89 -19.90
C ALA A 163 -8.43 2.17 -19.14
N MET A 164 -7.30 2.16 -18.42
CA MET A 164 -6.81 3.36 -17.75
C MET A 164 -6.52 4.50 -18.74
N SER A 165 -5.87 4.19 -19.86
CA SER A 165 -5.52 5.18 -20.88
C SER A 165 -6.74 5.76 -21.58
N GLN A 166 -7.68 4.91 -22.03
CA GLN A 166 -8.91 5.35 -22.73
C GLN A 166 -9.78 6.26 -21.86
N GLN A 167 -9.79 6.03 -20.55
CA GLN A 167 -10.60 6.78 -19.60
C GLN A 167 -9.79 7.90 -18.92
N GLY A 168 -8.59 8.22 -19.44
CA GLY A 168 -7.77 9.35 -19.01
C GLY A 168 -7.20 9.23 -17.59
N ARG A 169 -7.15 8.04 -16.99
CA ARG A 169 -6.56 7.86 -15.66
C ARG A 169 -5.05 7.78 -15.76
N ARG A 170 -4.37 8.51 -14.88
CA ARG A 170 -2.91 8.55 -14.84
C ARG A 170 -2.38 7.33 -14.10
N PHE A 171 -1.31 6.71 -14.57
CA PHE A 171 -0.76 5.50 -13.93
C PHE A 171 0.75 5.38 -14.04
N VAL A 172 1.34 4.63 -13.10
CA VAL A 172 2.71 4.11 -13.17
C VAL A 172 2.67 2.63 -12.75
N VAL A 173 2.89 1.73 -13.69
CA VAL A 173 2.84 0.27 -13.49
C VAL A 173 4.21 -0.33 -13.78
N ARG A 174 4.72 -1.17 -12.87
CA ARG A 174 5.98 -1.89 -13.14
C ARG A 174 5.76 -3.03 -14.12
N VAL A 175 6.54 -3.04 -15.19
CA VAL A 175 6.48 -4.07 -16.21
C VAL A 175 7.05 -5.40 -15.67
N ALA A 176 6.36 -6.48 -16.02
CA ALA A 176 6.66 -7.86 -15.64
C ALA A 176 6.91 -8.75 -16.85
N ARG A 177 6.35 -8.41 -18.02
CA ARG A 177 6.42 -9.20 -19.25
C ARG A 177 7.22 -8.48 -20.31
N ASP A 178 7.99 -9.27 -21.06
CA ASP A 178 8.59 -8.79 -22.29
C ASP A 178 7.50 -8.77 -23.39
N ARG A 179 6.96 -7.58 -23.63
CA ARG A 179 5.83 -7.37 -24.54
C ARG A 179 6.35 -7.11 -25.94
N LEU A 180 5.52 -7.33 -26.95
CA LEU A 180 5.84 -6.89 -28.29
C LEU A 180 5.46 -5.41 -28.45
N VAL A 181 6.34 -4.64 -29.07
CA VAL A 181 6.21 -3.19 -29.19
C VAL A 181 6.61 -2.71 -30.60
N TRP A 182 6.06 -1.55 -30.97
CA TRP A 182 6.54 -0.74 -32.09
C TRP A 182 7.20 0.53 -31.56
N GLU A 183 8.20 1.00 -32.29
CA GLU A 183 8.65 2.39 -32.20
C GLU A 183 7.56 3.31 -32.79
N LEU A 184 7.54 4.55 -32.34
CA LEU A 184 6.62 5.57 -32.84
C LEU A 184 7.40 6.61 -33.64
N ASP A 185 6.76 7.18 -34.65
CA ASP A 185 7.26 8.36 -35.36
C ASP A 185 7.00 9.66 -34.57
N ASP A 186 7.39 10.80 -35.16
CA ASP A 186 7.17 12.12 -34.56
C ASP A 186 5.69 12.50 -34.41
N GLN A 187 4.78 11.76 -35.03
CA GLN A 187 3.33 11.93 -34.97
C GLN A 187 2.66 10.93 -34.01
N ASP A 188 3.44 10.18 -33.21
CA ASP A 188 2.98 9.12 -32.32
C ASP A 188 2.37 7.90 -33.04
N GLU A 189 2.64 7.72 -34.34
CA GLU A 189 2.15 6.59 -35.13
C GLU A 189 3.18 5.44 -35.16
N PRO A 190 2.76 4.16 -35.08
CA PRO A 190 3.67 3.02 -35.12
C PRO A 190 4.48 2.95 -36.42
N LEU A 191 5.79 2.80 -36.29
CA LEU A 191 6.71 2.54 -37.40
C LEU A 191 6.65 1.05 -37.79
N GLU A 192 5.59 0.65 -38.49
CA GLU A 192 5.39 -0.75 -38.89
C GLU A 192 6.54 -1.30 -39.76
N ASP A 193 7.18 -0.44 -40.56
CA ASP A 193 8.33 -0.78 -41.42
C ASP A 193 9.59 -1.21 -40.65
N ILE A 194 9.79 -0.69 -39.43
CA ILE A 194 10.90 -1.10 -38.53
C ILE A 194 10.62 -2.47 -37.92
N GLY A 195 9.36 -2.90 -37.96
CA GLY A 195 8.92 -4.21 -37.51
C GLY A 195 8.64 -4.26 -36.01
N LEU A 196 7.85 -5.24 -35.64
CA LEU A 196 7.48 -5.52 -34.26
C LEU A 196 8.63 -6.21 -33.52
N MET A 197 9.04 -5.67 -32.37
CA MET A 197 10.15 -6.21 -31.57
C MET A 197 9.77 -6.47 -30.10
N PRO A 198 10.52 -7.30 -29.36
CA PRO A 198 10.39 -7.40 -27.91
C PRO A 198 10.76 -6.08 -27.22
N LEU A 199 10.06 -5.76 -26.13
CA LEU A 199 10.33 -4.60 -25.30
C LEU A 199 11.78 -4.61 -24.79
N SER A 200 12.32 -5.77 -24.41
CA SER A 200 13.69 -5.88 -23.95
C SER A 200 14.73 -5.40 -24.98
N GLU A 201 14.45 -5.62 -26.27
CA GLU A 201 15.27 -5.16 -27.39
C GLU A 201 15.17 -3.65 -27.55
N ALA A 202 13.95 -3.10 -27.60
CA ALA A 202 13.70 -1.66 -27.68
C ALA A 202 14.33 -0.86 -26.51
N LEU A 203 14.53 -1.51 -25.35
CA LEU A 203 15.15 -0.89 -24.17
C LEU A 203 16.67 -1.12 -24.08
N GLY A 204 17.29 -1.84 -25.02
CA GLY A 204 18.69 -2.26 -24.95
C GLY A 204 19.68 -1.09 -24.85
N GLU A 205 19.51 -0.09 -25.72
CA GLU A 205 20.51 0.97 -25.96
C GLU A 205 20.02 2.38 -25.64
N LEU A 206 19.00 2.51 -24.78
CA LEU A 206 18.43 3.83 -24.49
C LEU A 206 19.42 4.76 -23.77
N PRO A 207 19.65 5.99 -24.27
CA PRO A 207 20.55 6.94 -23.63
C PRO A 207 20.05 7.33 -22.25
N ILE A 208 20.97 7.42 -21.29
CA ILE A 208 20.69 7.86 -19.93
C ILE A 208 20.32 9.35 -19.97
N LYS A 209 19.12 9.68 -19.49
CA LYS A 209 18.59 11.05 -19.46
C LYS A 209 18.88 11.75 -18.13
N LEU A 210 18.90 10.99 -17.02
CA LEU A 210 19.38 11.49 -15.73
C LEU A 210 19.99 10.37 -14.87
N GLU A 211 20.76 10.78 -13.88
CA GLU A 211 21.34 9.89 -12.88
C GLU A 211 20.85 10.25 -11.49
N ARG A 212 20.81 9.25 -10.60
CA ARG A 212 20.42 9.45 -9.20
C ARG A 212 21.18 8.52 -8.28
N GLU A 213 21.80 9.07 -7.24
CA GLU A 213 22.37 8.28 -6.16
C GLU A 213 21.30 7.89 -5.15
N VAL A 214 21.30 6.62 -4.74
CA VAL A 214 20.45 6.10 -3.68
C VAL A 214 21.24 5.24 -2.69
N ALA A 215 20.91 5.37 -1.41
CA ALA A 215 21.42 4.47 -0.39
C ALA A 215 20.57 3.20 -0.35
N LEU A 216 21.14 2.06 -0.75
CA LEU A 216 20.51 0.76 -0.61
C LEU A 216 20.74 0.26 0.81
N SER A 217 19.65 -0.10 1.50
CA SER A 217 19.74 -0.67 2.84
C SER A 217 20.20 -2.14 2.80
N LYS A 218 20.87 -2.54 3.89
CA LYS A 218 21.22 -3.93 4.14
C LYS A 218 19.94 -4.77 4.21
N ARG A 219 19.90 -5.87 3.47
CA ARG A 219 18.85 -6.88 3.54
C ARG A 219 19.54 -8.20 3.83
N ARG A 220 19.18 -8.82 4.96
CA ARG A 220 19.54 -10.22 5.21
C ARG A 220 18.58 -11.12 4.43
N ALA A 221 19.09 -12.16 3.80
CA ALA A 221 18.30 -13.24 3.22
C ALA A 221 17.40 -13.77 4.33
N SER A 222 16.09 -13.76 4.10
CA SER A 222 15.17 -14.32 5.08
C SER A 222 15.33 -15.84 5.09
N SER A 223 15.58 -16.41 6.26
CA SER A 223 15.57 -17.86 6.50
C SER A 223 14.14 -18.44 6.59
N ALA A 224 13.10 -17.61 6.48
CA ALA A 224 11.72 -18.06 6.61
C ALA A 224 11.21 -18.73 5.32
N PRO A 225 10.48 -19.86 5.40
CA PRO A 225 9.90 -20.53 4.25
C PRO A 225 8.66 -19.75 3.81
N ARG A 226 8.84 -18.71 3.00
CA ARG A 226 7.76 -18.12 2.21
C ARG A 226 8.08 -18.33 0.73
N GLN A 227 7.07 -18.76 0.01
CA GLN A 227 7.18 -19.20 -1.38
C GLN A 227 7.82 -18.13 -2.28
N GLY A 228 8.78 -18.56 -3.09
CA GLY A 228 9.50 -17.71 -4.04
C GLY A 228 10.94 -17.47 -3.61
N ARG A 229 11.85 -17.38 -4.59
CA ARG A 229 13.30 -17.21 -4.40
C ARG A 229 13.59 -16.25 -3.25
N ALA A 230 14.27 -16.74 -2.21
CA ALA A 230 14.76 -15.88 -1.14
C ALA A 230 15.53 -14.74 -1.78
N HIS A 231 15.13 -13.50 -1.49
CA HIS A 231 15.88 -12.36 -1.99
C HIS A 231 17.31 -12.46 -1.46
N PRO A 232 18.32 -12.38 -2.34
CA PRO A 232 19.69 -12.56 -1.93
C PRO A 232 20.09 -11.51 -0.90
N ASP A 233 21.07 -11.89 -0.08
CA ASP A 233 21.75 -10.99 0.83
C ASP A 233 22.22 -9.76 0.05
N ARG A 234 21.92 -8.57 0.60
CA ARG A 234 22.37 -7.31 0.04
C ARG A 234 23.05 -6.49 1.13
N HIS A 235 24.28 -6.07 0.88
CA HIS A 235 24.99 -5.14 1.76
C HIS A 235 24.43 -3.72 1.63
N ALA A 236 24.56 -2.93 2.70
CA ALA A 236 24.26 -1.51 2.58
C ALA A 236 25.33 -0.85 1.69
N ARG A 237 24.91 -0.09 0.67
CA ARG A 237 25.82 0.55 -0.28
C ARG A 237 25.15 1.72 -1.01
N PRO A 238 25.91 2.75 -1.43
CA PRO A 238 25.44 3.67 -2.45
C PRO A 238 25.24 2.91 -3.78
N ALA A 239 24.28 3.35 -4.57
CA ALA A 239 24.06 2.88 -5.93
C ALA A 239 23.73 4.08 -6.82
N THR A 240 24.42 4.19 -7.96
CA THR A 240 24.15 5.17 -9.00
C THR A 240 23.17 4.56 -9.99
N LEU A 241 22.00 5.19 -10.11
CA LEU A 241 20.94 4.75 -11.00
C LEU A 241 20.93 5.64 -12.24
N GLY A 242 21.16 5.05 -13.41
CA GLY A 242 20.85 5.67 -14.69
C GLY A 242 19.38 5.50 -15.03
N ILE A 243 18.75 6.58 -15.49
CA ILE A 243 17.34 6.61 -15.84
C ILE A 243 17.19 7.05 -17.30
N SER A 244 16.61 6.18 -18.10
CA SER A 244 16.29 6.42 -19.52
C SER A 244 14.77 6.46 -19.69
N ALA A 245 14.30 7.13 -20.74
CA ALA A 245 12.87 7.15 -21.06
C ALA A 245 12.63 7.19 -22.56
N THR A 246 11.64 6.43 -23.02
CA THR A 246 11.21 6.37 -24.42
C THR A 246 9.69 6.22 -24.49
N ARG A 247 9.10 6.47 -25.66
CA ARG A 247 7.68 6.26 -25.94
C ARG A 247 7.55 5.16 -26.98
N LEU A 248 6.64 4.21 -26.75
CA LEU A 248 6.46 3.01 -27.55
C LEU A 248 4.97 2.66 -27.66
N ALA A 249 4.58 1.94 -28.71
CA ALA A 249 3.25 1.32 -28.80
C ALA A 249 3.31 -0.14 -28.35
N LEU A 250 2.58 -0.49 -27.28
CA LEU A 250 2.41 -1.90 -26.87
C LEU A 250 1.43 -2.60 -27.80
N ARG A 251 1.82 -3.73 -28.38
CA ARG A 251 0.89 -4.58 -29.12
C ARG A 251 -0.12 -5.25 -28.19
N ARG A 252 -1.41 -5.20 -28.56
CA ARG A 252 -2.45 -6.02 -27.92
C ARG A 252 -2.14 -7.49 -28.12
N PRO A 253 -2.09 -8.30 -27.04
CA PRO A 253 -1.95 -9.74 -27.18
C PRO A 253 -3.06 -10.33 -28.08
N PRO A 254 -2.74 -11.21 -29.04
CA PRO A 254 -3.66 -11.65 -30.09
C PRO A 254 -4.87 -12.45 -29.57
N TYR A 255 -4.80 -12.93 -28.33
CA TYR A 255 -5.88 -13.68 -27.68
C TYR A 255 -6.91 -12.80 -26.95
N LEU A 256 -6.71 -11.48 -26.90
CA LEU A 256 -7.68 -10.54 -26.34
C LEU A 256 -8.73 -10.14 -27.39
N SER A 257 -9.83 -9.53 -26.95
CA SER A 257 -10.89 -9.03 -27.85
C SER A 257 -10.34 -8.01 -28.86
N GLU A 258 -10.87 -8.03 -30.09
CA GLU A 258 -10.59 -7.03 -31.13
C GLU A 258 -11.25 -5.67 -30.86
N GLU A 259 -12.20 -5.61 -29.93
CA GLU A 259 -12.79 -4.35 -29.45
C GLU A 259 -11.79 -3.52 -28.64
N MET A 260 -10.74 -4.15 -28.10
CA MET A 260 -9.64 -3.42 -27.48
C MET A 260 -8.71 -2.88 -28.57
N PRO A 261 -8.11 -1.69 -28.38
CA PRO A 261 -7.17 -1.10 -29.32
C PRO A 261 -6.12 -2.11 -29.78
N HIS A 262 -5.76 -2.09 -31.06
CA HIS A 262 -4.71 -2.96 -31.59
C HIS A 262 -3.36 -2.71 -30.91
N GLU A 263 -3.15 -1.47 -30.49
CA GLU A 263 -1.95 -0.97 -29.85
C GLU A 263 -2.27 0.02 -28.75
N LEU A 264 -1.29 0.27 -27.89
CA LEU A 264 -1.40 1.24 -26.82
C LEU A 264 -0.11 2.03 -26.70
N GLY A 265 -0.14 3.31 -27.08
CA GLY A 265 0.95 4.25 -26.83
C GLY A 265 1.19 4.41 -25.33
N VAL A 266 2.41 4.15 -24.88
CA VAL A 266 2.84 4.29 -23.48
C VAL A 266 4.23 4.92 -23.41
N ASN A 267 4.46 5.67 -22.34
CA ASN A 267 5.79 6.09 -21.96
C ASN A 267 6.43 4.97 -21.13
N ILE A 268 7.69 4.65 -21.42
CA ILE A 268 8.49 3.69 -20.68
C ILE A 268 9.64 4.42 -20.00
N VAL A 269 9.74 4.29 -18.68
CA VAL A 269 10.87 4.76 -17.88
C VAL A 269 11.66 3.56 -17.37
N VAL A 270 12.96 3.54 -17.69
CA VAL A 270 13.88 2.47 -17.33
C VAL A 270 14.84 3.00 -16.27
N VAL A 271 14.91 2.32 -15.13
CA VAL A 271 15.87 2.60 -14.06
C VAL A 271 16.84 1.42 -13.99
N ARG A 272 18.12 1.67 -14.21
CA ARG A 272 19.19 0.66 -14.13
C ARG A 272 20.30 1.15 -13.23
N GLU A 273 20.83 0.25 -12.43
CA GLU A 273 22.07 0.49 -11.72
C GLU A 273 23.26 0.38 -12.68
N LEU A 274 24.10 1.42 -12.75
CA LEU A 274 25.20 1.51 -13.73
C LEU A 274 26.36 0.58 -13.38
N ASP A 275 26.84 0.64 -12.14
CA ASP A 275 28.02 -0.10 -11.68
C ASP A 275 27.66 -1.04 -10.53
N ALA A 276 26.72 -1.97 -10.79
CA ALA A 276 26.32 -2.94 -9.79
C ALA A 276 27.51 -3.85 -9.40
N PRO A 277 27.86 -3.98 -8.11
CA PRO A 277 28.98 -4.81 -7.67
C PRO A 277 28.79 -6.28 -8.07
N ALA A 278 29.90 -6.95 -8.40
CA ALA A 278 29.88 -8.37 -8.75
C ALA A 278 29.16 -9.21 -7.68
N GLY A 279 28.24 -10.09 -8.12
CA GLY A 279 27.44 -10.94 -7.23
C GLY A 279 26.26 -10.24 -6.54
N GLN A 280 26.04 -8.94 -6.77
CA GLN A 280 24.83 -8.24 -6.32
C GLN A 280 23.82 -8.14 -7.46
N GLU A 281 22.56 -8.46 -7.17
CA GLU A 281 21.47 -8.23 -8.13
C GLU A 281 21.28 -6.71 -8.34
N PRO A 282 21.39 -6.20 -9.57
CA PRO A 282 21.30 -4.77 -9.85
C PRO A 282 19.88 -4.24 -9.59
N VAL A 283 19.78 -2.97 -9.22
CA VAL A 283 18.49 -2.28 -9.26
C VAL A 283 18.03 -2.16 -10.72
N ALA A 284 16.90 -2.77 -11.05
CA ALA A 284 16.32 -2.73 -12.39
C ALA A 284 14.79 -2.59 -12.35
N TRP A 285 14.29 -1.43 -12.77
CA TRP A 285 12.86 -1.16 -13.00
C TRP A 285 12.60 -0.80 -14.46
N VAL A 286 11.49 -1.31 -14.98
CA VAL A 286 10.88 -0.86 -16.23
C VAL A 286 9.46 -0.47 -15.84
N LEU A 287 9.11 0.79 -16.06
CA LEU A 287 7.84 1.39 -15.64
C LEU A 287 7.07 1.81 -16.89
N ALA A 288 5.85 1.31 -17.06
CA ALA A 288 4.93 1.79 -18.07
C ALA A 288 4.02 2.88 -17.45
N THR A 289 3.84 3.99 -18.15
CA THR A 289 3.11 5.15 -17.66
C THR A 289 2.52 5.95 -18.81
N ASN A 290 1.48 6.73 -18.53
CA ASN A 290 1.01 7.83 -19.38
C ASN A 290 1.40 9.21 -18.83
N GLU A 291 2.18 9.26 -17.76
CA GLU A 291 2.79 10.48 -17.25
C GLU A 291 3.83 11.02 -18.24
N PRO A 292 4.01 12.35 -18.33
CA PRO A 292 4.95 12.96 -19.26
C PRO A 292 6.40 12.53 -18.99
N ILE A 293 7.25 12.58 -20.03
CA ILE A 293 8.67 12.17 -19.99
C ILE A 293 9.60 13.05 -20.84
N GLN A 294 9.16 14.25 -21.20
CA GLN A 294 9.90 15.16 -22.09
C GLN A 294 11.11 15.80 -21.39
N THR A 295 11.01 16.02 -20.08
CA THR A 295 12.04 16.68 -19.26
C THR A 295 12.61 15.74 -18.20
N LYS A 296 13.79 16.07 -17.65
CA LYS A 296 14.41 15.27 -16.59
C LYS A 296 13.53 15.22 -15.34
N GLU A 297 12.86 16.32 -15.04
CA GLU A 297 11.95 16.49 -13.91
C GLU A 297 10.73 15.58 -14.04
N GLN A 298 10.15 15.50 -15.23
CA GLN A 298 9.04 14.60 -15.53
C GLN A 298 9.45 13.12 -15.41
N ILE A 299 10.62 12.74 -15.94
CA ILE A 299 11.14 11.38 -15.80
C ILE A 299 11.40 11.04 -14.33
N ALA A 300 11.99 11.97 -13.57
CA ALA A 300 12.22 11.80 -12.14
C ALA A 300 10.90 11.64 -11.37
N ALA A 301 9.84 12.39 -11.74
CA ALA A 301 8.52 12.28 -11.14
C ALA A 301 7.91 10.88 -11.30
N VAL A 302 8.03 10.24 -12.48
CA VAL A 302 7.59 8.85 -12.70
C VAL A 302 8.27 7.89 -11.71
N VAL A 303 9.59 8.04 -11.53
CA VAL A 303 10.35 7.23 -10.58
C VAL A 303 9.89 7.50 -9.14
N ASP A 304 9.66 8.76 -8.78
CA ASP A 304 9.19 9.13 -7.44
C ASP A 304 7.76 8.67 -7.14
N HIS A 305 6.85 8.66 -8.13
CA HIS A 305 5.55 8.00 -8.02
C HIS A 305 5.70 6.53 -7.65
N TYR A 306 6.56 5.80 -8.38
CA TYR A 306 6.77 4.39 -8.11
C TYR A 306 7.46 4.12 -6.76
N ARG A 307 8.37 4.99 -6.31
CA ARG A 307 9.02 4.88 -4.99
C ARG A 307 8.04 4.94 -3.83
N ALA A 308 6.90 5.63 -3.99
CA ALA A 308 5.84 5.67 -2.96
C ALA A 308 5.15 4.33 -2.74
N ARG A 309 5.28 3.37 -3.68
CA ARG A 309 4.58 2.08 -3.63
C ARG A 309 4.82 1.30 -2.34
N TRP A 310 6.04 1.34 -1.81
CA TRP A 310 6.42 0.58 -0.60
C TRP A 310 5.63 1.00 0.65
N LEU A 311 5.01 2.18 0.66
CA LEU A 311 4.25 2.66 1.81
C LEU A 311 3.04 1.77 2.11
N ILE A 312 2.43 1.14 1.10
CA ILE A 312 1.31 0.21 1.33
C ILE A 312 1.76 -1.09 1.99
N GLU A 313 2.99 -1.55 1.75
CA GLU A 313 3.57 -2.69 2.48
C GLU A 313 3.81 -2.33 3.94
N GLU A 314 4.24 -1.09 4.21
CA GLU A 314 4.35 -0.57 5.58
C GLU A 314 2.98 -0.49 6.25
N PHE A 315 1.93 -0.09 5.53
CA PHE A 315 0.54 -0.12 6.00
C PHE A 315 0.07 -1.55 6.32
N PHE A 316 0.30 -2.53 5.43
CA PHE A 316 -0.04 -3.92 5.71
C PHE A 316 0.72 -4.47 6.91
N LYS A 317 2.00 -4.09 7.10
CA LYS A 317 2.75 -4.47 8.28
C LYS A 317 2.21 -3.80 9.55
N ALA A 318 1.75 -2.55 9.46
CA ALA A 318 1.06 -1.89 10.57
C ALA A 318 -0.24 -2.62 10.96
N LEU A 319 -1.03 -3.09 9.99
CA LEU A 319 -2.22 -3.92 10.24
C LEU A 319 -1.88 -5.28 10.86
N LYS A 320 -0.98 -6.04 10.24
CA LYS A 320 -0.68 -7.41 10.66
C LYS A 320 0.12 -7.47 11.94
N THR A 321 1.23 -6.76 11.96
CA THR A 321 2.21 -6.81 13.06
C THR A 321 1.94 -5.74 14.11
N GLY A 322 1.50 -4.55 13.72
CA GLY A 322 1.14 -3.49 14.67
C GLY A 322 -0.17 -3.82 15.38
N CYS A 323 -1.27 -3.89 14.64
CA CYS A 323 -2.59 -4.16 15.21
C CYS A 323 -2.82 -5.63 15.60
N SER A 324 -1.88 -6.54 15.31
CA SER A 324 -2.03 -7.99 15.54
C SER A 324 -3.37 -8.49 14.99
N PHE A 325 -3.66 -8.14 13.73
CA PHE A 325 -4.96 -8.44 13.14
C PHE A 325 -5.16 -9.95 12.88
N GLU A 326 -4.09 -10.66 12.49
CA GLU A 326 -4.14 -12.11 12.24
C GLU A 326 -4.32 -12.94 13.53
N THR A 327 -4.20 -12.33 14.72
CA THR A 327 -4.43 -13.01 16.00
C THR A 327 -5.88 -12.95 16.48
N ARG A 328 -6.78 -12.26 15.74
CA ARG A 328 -8.19 -12.14 16.13
C ARG A 328 -8.90 -13.49 16.01
N GLN A 329 -9.81 -13.75 16.94
CA GLN A 329 -10.54 -15.02 17.08
C GLN A 329 -11.98 -14.93 16.57
N LEU A 330 -12.29 -13.98 15.68
CA LEU A 330 -13.60 -13.91 15.04
C LEU A 330 -13.76 -15.07 14.04
N GLU A 331 -14.96 -15.64 14.00
CA GLU A 331 -15.22 -16.96 13.41
C GLU A 331 -15.76 -16.91 11.97
N SER A 332 -15.92 -15.71 11.38
CA SER A 332 -16.44 -15.58 10.01
C SER A 332 -15.73 -14.52 9.19
N PHE A 333 -15.73 -14.69 7.86
CA PHE A 333 -15.24 -13.70 6.90
C PHE A 333 -15.91 -12.32 7.10
N GLU A 334 -17.22 -12.29 7.31
CA GLU A 334 -17.98 -11.04 7.50
C GLU A 334 -17.56 -10.31 8.78
N SER A 335 -17.45 -11.04 9.90
CA SER A 335 -17.03 -10.45 11.17
C SER A 335 -15.58 -9.99 11.14
N LEU A 336 -14.69 -10.75 10.49
CA LEU A 336 -13.29 -10.39 10.31
C LEU A 336 -13.13 -9.16 9.40
N THR A 337 -13.87 -9.05 8.30
CA THR A 337 -13.80 -7.88 7.42
C THR A 337 -14.41 -6.64 8.07
N ASN A 338 -15.49 -6.77 8.84
CA ASN A 338 -16.02 -5.69 9.68
C ASN A 338 -14.97 -5.21 10.70
N ALA A 339 -14.28 -6.14 11.35
CA ALA A 339 -13.19 -5.80 12.26
C ALA A 339 -12.02 -5.12 11.53
N LEU A 340 -11.63 -5.62 10.35
CA LEU A 340 -10.57 -5.03 9.53
C LEU A 340 -10.85 -3.56 9.26
N ALA A 341 -12.09 -3.20 8.91
CA ALA A 341 -12.48 -1.82 8.67
C ALA A 341 -12.24 -0.89 9.89
N LEU A 342 -12.37 -1.42 11.12
CA LEU A 342 -12.04 -0.67 12.33
C LEU A 342 -10.52 -0.57 12.58
N PHE A 343 -9.75 -1.56 12.13
CA PHE A 343 -8.29 -1.57 12.26
C PHE A 343 -7.58 -0.69 11.21
N VAL A 344 -8.19 -0.46 10.04
CA VAL A 344 -7.66 0.42 8.97
C VAL A 344 -7.27 1.80 9.49
N PRO A 345 -8.17 2.60 10.11
CA PRO A 345 -7.81 3.94 10.60
C PRO A 345 -6.73 3.89 11.70
N ILE A 346 -6.71 2.85 12.54
CA ILE A 346 -5.71 2.67 13.60
C ILE A 346 -4.32 2.44 12.99
N ALA A 347 -4.22 1.55 12.00
CA ALA A 347 -2.97 1.29 11.30
C ALA A 347 -2.48 2.53 10.53
N TRP A 348 -3.40 3.26 9.90
CA TRP A 348 -3.10 4.51 9.22
C TRP A 348 -2.55 5.58 10.17
N GLN A 349 -3.15 5.79 11.36
CA GLN A 349 -2.66 6.77 12.33
C GLN A 349 -1.21 6.51 12.75
N MET A 350 -0.84 5.24 12.97
CA MET A 350 0.55 4.87 13.26
C MET A 350 1.48 5.16 12.08
N LEU A 351 1.02 4.92 10.86
CA LEU A 351 1.77 5.19 9.63
C LEU A 351 1.97 6.70 9.43
N GLN A 352 0.93 7.49 9.65
CA GLN A 352 0.94 8.95 9.55
C GLN A 352 1.88 9.58 10.58
N LEU A 353 1.81 9.17 11.85
CA LEU A 353 2.70 9.67 12.91
C LEU A 353 4.19 9.45 12.54
N ARG A 354 4.51 8.27 12.00
CA ARG A 354 5.88 7.95 11.56
C ARG A 354 6.31 8.77 10.34
N ALA A 355 5.40 9.04 9.40
CA ALA A 355 5.69 9.87 8.24
C ALA A 355 5.89 11.34 8.62
N LEU A 356 5.00 11.92 9.44
CA LEU A 356 5.10 13.30 9.90
C LEU A 356 6.35 13.55 10.74
N SER A 357 6.76 12.59 11.57
CA SER A 357 8.03 12.65 12.30
C SER A 357 9.26 12.77 11.40
N ARG A 358 9.17 12.37 10.13
CA ARG A 358 10.26 12.52 9.15
C ARG A 358 10.14 13.81 8.35
N LEU A 359 8.93 14.21 7.98
CA LEU A 359 8.68 15.40 7.15
C LEU A 359 8.85 16.69 7.94
N ARG A 360 8.26 16.73 9.12
CA ARG A 360 8.22 17.91 9.98
C ARG A 360 8.60 17.51 11.41
N PRO A 361 9.83 17.02 11.64
CA PRO A 361 10.25 16.53 12.96
C PRO A 361 10.08 17.58 14.06
N ASN A 362 10.22 18.86 13.71
CA ASN A 362 10.16 19.99 14.63
C ASN A 362 8.78 20.67 14.66
N ALA A 363 7.79 20.18 13.90
CA ALA A 363 6.44 20.73 13.98
C ALA A 363 5.84 20.48 15.38
N PRO A 364 4.88 21.31 15.83
CA PRO A 364 4.20 21.13 17.11
C PRO A 364 3.55 19.74 17.26
N ALA A 365 3.65 19.16 18.46
CA ALA A 365 3.09 17.84 18.77
C ALA A 365 1.54 17.79 18.72
N ASP A 366 0.87 18.94 18.76
CA ASP A 366 -0.58 19.03 18.67
C ASP A 366 -1.13 18.78 17.25
N GLU A 367 -0.28 18.78 16.22
CA GLU A 367 -0.63 18.29 14.88
C GLU A 367 -0.98 16.80 14.87
N VAL A 368 -0.47 16.02 15.84
CA VAL A 368 -0.58 14.55 15.85
C VAL A 368 -1.17 13.96 17.13
N LEU A 369 -1.32 14.75 18.19
CA LEU A 369 -1.84 14.31 19.48
C LEU A 369 -2.87 15.29 20.00
N ASN A 370 -3.95 14.77 20.59
CA ASN A 370 -4.93 15.61 21.27
C ASN A 370 -4.41 16.13 22.64
N PRO A 371 -5.08 17.09 23.29
CA PRO A 371 -4.62 17.66 24.56
C PRO A 371 -4.44 16.63 25.69
N ALA A 372 -5.34 15.64 25.81
CA ALA A 372 -5.27 14.61 26.84
C ALA A 372 -4.05 13.70 26.63
N GLN A 373 -3.82 13.27 25.39
CA GLN A 373 -2.67 12.45 25.01
C GLN A 373 -1.34 13.18 25.29
N ARG A 374 -1.24 14.47 24.97
CA ARG A 374 -0.04 15.27 25.28
C ARG A 374 0.19 15.36 26.79
N ALA A 375 -0.84 15.58 27.59
CA ALA A 375 -0.73 15.63 29.05
C ALA A 375 -0.27 14.29 29.63
N LEU A 376 -0.84 13.17 29.15
CA LEU A 376 -0.45 11.83 29.55
C LEU A 376 0.99 11.50 29.16
N LEU A 377 1.40 11.81 27.92
CA LEU A 377 2.78 11.56 27.50
C LEU A 377 3.79 12.39 28.28
N ARG A 378 3.46 13.62 28.67
CA ARG A 378 4.31 14.43 29.58
C ARG A 378 4.45 13.77 30.95
N GLN A 379 3.37 13.20 31.48
CA GLN A 379 3.40 12.52 32.78
C GLN A 379 4.19 11.20 32.75
N PHE A 380 3.95 10.37 31.73
CA PHE A 380 4.50 9.01 31.67
C PHE A 380 5.82 8.90 30.89
N GLN A 381 6.15 9.88 30.05
CA GLN A 381 7.37 9.95 29.26
C GLN A 381 8.02 11.35 29.31
N PRO A 382 8.22 11.96 30.50
CA PRO A 382 8.65 13.36 30.64
C PRO A 382 9.98 13.66 29.95
N LYS A 383 10.90 12.69 29.89
CA LYS A 383 12.20 12.83 29.20
C LYS A 383 12.08 12.89 27.68
N LYS A 384 10.99 12.38 27.11
CA LYS A 384 10.73 12.32 25.66
C LYS A 384 9.64 13.28 25.22
N MET A 385 8.87 13.83 26.16
CA MET A 385 7.73 14.70 25.88
C MET A 385 7.85 15.97 26.73
N PRO A 386 8.55 17.01 26.26
CA PRO A 386 8.73 18.24 27.03
C PRO A 386 7.41 19.02 27.19
N THR A 387 7.36 19.86 28.24
CA THR A 387 6.19 20.69 28.54
C THR A 387 6.02 21.81 27.52
N GLU A 388 7.12 22.44 27.12
CA GLU A 388 7.16 23.51 26.12
C GLU A 388 7.92 23.04 24.87
N GLY A 389 7.54 23.55 23.69
CA GLY A 389 8.24 23.23 22.43
C GLY A 389 8.15 21.77 21.99
N ALA A 390 7.23 20.99 22.57
CA ALA A 390 6.92 19.62 22.21
C ALA A 390 6.73 19.43 20.69
N THR A 391 7.52 18.54 20.09
CA THR A 391 7.50 18.32 18.63
C THR A 391 6.82 17.02 18.20
N VAL A 392 6.51 16.87 16.91
CA VAL A 392 6.03 15.61 16.31
C VAL A 392 7.05 14.48 16.52
N ARG A 393 8.34 14.77 16.44
CA ARG A 393 9.38 13.77 16.73
C ARG A 393 9.30 13.31 18.19
N ASP A 394 9.14 14.24 19.12
CA ASP A 394 8.96 13.92 20.55
C ASP A 394 7.73 13.04 20.77
N ALA A 395 6.61 13.38 20.12
CA ALA A 395 5.38 12.58 20.15
C ALA A 395 5.63 11.13 19.71
N LEU A 396 6.29 10.91 18.56
CA LEU A 396 6.62 9.56 18.07
C LEU A 396 7.45 8.78 19.11
N TYR A 397 8.51 9.37 19.64
CA TYR A 397 9.41 8.68 20.57
C TYR A 397 8.78 8.49 21.96
N ALA A 398 7.90 9.40 22.40
CA ALA A 398 7.14 9.26 23.64
C ALA A 398 6.13 8.11 23.53
N VAL A 399 5.34 8.05 22.45
CA VAL A 399 4.44 6.92 22.17
C VAL A 399 5.25 5.62 22.11
N ALA A 400 6.33 5.58 21.33
CA ALA A 400 7.20 4.41 21.25
C ALA A 400 7.79 4.03 22.62
N GLY A 401 8.07 5.02 23.47
CA GLY A 401 8.56 4.84 24.84
C GLY A 401 7.61 4.06 25.72
N LEU A 402 6.31 4.34 25.65
CA LEU A 402 5.28 3.53 26.32
C LEU A 402 5.30 2.06 25.85
N GLY A 403 5.66 1.84 24.58
CA GLY A 403 5.81 0.50 23.99
C GLY A 403 7.16 -0.18 24.25
N GLY A 404 8.04 0.42 25.08
CA GLY A 404 9.34 -0.12 25.43
C GLY A 404 10.50 0.30 24.51
N HIS A 405 10.38 1.39 23.75
CA HIS A 405 11.47 1.88 22.90
C HIS A 405 12.62 2.50 23.69
N LEU A 406 13.85 2.06 23.38
CA LEU A 406 15.10 2.64 23.84
C LEU A 406 15.83 3.35 22.70
N LYS A 407 16.47 4.49 22.99
CA LYS A 407 17.15 5.36 21.99
C LYS A 407 18.19 4.60 21.15
N GLN A 408 18.94 3.67 21.75
CA GLN A 408 19.97 2.88 21.04
C GLN A 408 19.43 1.90 20.00
N ASN A 409 18.12 1.62 19.97
CA ASN A 409 17.51 0.66 19.04
C ASN A 409 17.21 1.25 17.66
N GLY A 410 17.59 2.51 17.41
CA GLY A 410 17.28 3.23 16.16
C GLY A 410 15.82 3.68 16.10
N ALA A 411 15.26 3.77 14.89
CA ALA A 411 13.88 4.21 14.69
C ALA A 411 12.86 3.19 15.25
N PRO A 412 11.74 3.63 15.85
CA PRO A 412 10.71 2.72 16.36
C PRO A 412 10.13 1.79 15.30
N GLY A 413 10.00 0.50 15.63
CA GLY A 413 9.30 -0.50 14.80
C GLY A 413 7.80 -0.56 15.09
N TRP A 414 7.05 -1.23 14.20
CA TRP A 414 5.58 -1.30 14.28
C TRP A 414 5.05 -1.93 15.56
N GLN A 415 5.66 -3.02 16.06
CA GLN A 415 5.23 -3.65 17.32
C GLN A 415 5.35 -2.69 18.51
N THR A 416 6.47 -1.97 18.58
CA THR A 416 6.74 -1.00 19.64
C THR A 416 5.76 0.17 19.58
N LEU A 417 5.51 0.71 18.39
CA LEU A 417 4.54 1.79 18.21
C LEU A 417 3.11 1.35 18.55
N ALA A 418 2.71 0.16 18.13
CA ALA A 418 1.36 -0.33 18.42
C ALA A 418 1.13 -0.57 19.90
N ARG A 419 2.09 -1.21 20.60
CA ARG A 419 2.02 -1.34 22.06
C ARG A 419 1.94 0.02 22.74
N GLY A 420 2.77 0.96 22.31
CA GLY A 420 2.79 2.32 22.83
C GLY A 420 1.46 3.05 22.65
N MET A 421 0.87 2.95 21.45
CA MET A 421 -0.43 3.54 21.13
C MET A 421 -1.55 2.88 21.94
N GLN A 422 -1.54 1.56 22.08
CA GLN A 422 -2.51 0.84 22.91
C GLN A 422 -2.42 1.28 24.38
N THR A 423 -1.20 1.41 24.93
CA THR A 423 -0.99 1.93 26.28
C THR A 423 -1.50 3.36 26.41
N LEU A 424 -1.19 4.24 25.46
CA LEU A 424 -1.65 5.64 25.46
C LEU A 424 -3.18 5.73 25.46
N LEU A 425 -3.86 4.99 24.58
CA LEU A 425 -5.32 4.98 24.50
C LEU A 425 -5.96 4.41 25.79
N THR A 426 -5.30 3.45 26.43
CA THR A 426 -5.75 2.91 27.72
C THR A 426 -5.64 3.95 28.83
N LEU A 427 -4.52 4.68 28.89
CA LEU A 427 -4.32 5.77 29.84
C LEU A 427 -5.33 6.90 29.59
N GLU A 428 -5.60 7.22 28.33
CA GLU A 428 -6.60 8.23 27.94
C GLU A 428 -8.01 7.84 28.36
N ALA A 429 -8.39 6.57 28.21
CA ALA A 429 -9.67 6.07 28.71
C ALA A 429 -9.80 6.22 30.24
N GLY A 430 -8.72 5.97 30.98
CA GLY A 430 -8.66 6.18 32.43
C GLY A 430 -8.74 7.66 32.83
N TRP A 431 -8.00 8.53 32.13
CA TRP A 431 -8.04 9.98 32.32
C TRP A 431 -9.45 10.54 32.11
N ASN A 432 -10.11 10.13 31.03
CA ASN A 432 -11.47 10.58 30.72
C ASN A 432 -12.49 10.10 31.76
N ALA A 433 -12.34 8.86 32.26
CA ALA A 433 -13.18 8.35 33.35
C ALA A 433 -12.98 9.14 34.65
N ALA A 434 -11.73 9.46 35.01
CA ALA A 434 -11.44 10.28 36.18
C ALA A 434 -12.05 11.69 36.07
N ALA A 435 -11.91 12.34 34.91
CA ALA A 435 -12.50 13.65 34.65
C ALA A 435 -14.04 13.64 34.71
N GLU A 436 -14.67 12.55 34.28
CA GLU A 436 -16.12 12.36 34.41
C GLU A 436 -16.55 12.20 35.87
N ILE A 437 -15.84 11.36 36.64
CA ILE A 437 -16.08 11.18 38.08
C ILE A 437 -15.96 12.52 38.81
N SER A 438 -14.88 13.28 38.59
CA SER A 438 -14.68 14.58 39.24
C SER A 438 -15.80 15.57 38.92
N ARG A 439 -16.28 15.62 37.66
CA ARG A 439 -17.42 16.48 37.27
C ARG A 439 -18.71 16.07 37.98
N GLN A 440 -18.97 14.77 38.11
CA GLN A 440 -20.15 14.26 38.81
C GLN A 440 -20.08 14.53 40.32
N THR A 441 -18.90 14.49 40.93
CA THR A 441 -18.71 14.82 42.35
C THR A 441 -18.88 16.31 42.61
N MET A 442 -18.33 17.17 41.76
CA MET A 442 -18.45 18.63 41.90
C MET A 442 -19.85 19.17 41.57
N GLY A 443 -20.60 18.54 40.67
CA GLY A 443 -21.99 18.95 40.37
C GLY A 443 -23.03 18.49 41.38
N LYS A 444 -22.62 17.70 42.39
CA LYS A 444 -23.47 17.24 43.51
C LYS A 444 -23.19 17.98 44.83
N MET A 445 -22.15 18.81 44.88
CA MET A 445 -21.92 19.82 45.92
C MET A 445 -22.53 21.13 45.47
#